data_AF-A0A938AUB9-F1
#
_entry.id   AF-A0A938AUB9-F1
#
_cell.length_a   1.000
_cell.length_b   1.000
_cell.length_c   1.000
_cell.angle_alpha   90.00
_cell.angle_beta   90.00
_cell.angle_gamma   90.00
#
_symmetry.space_group_name_H-M   'P 1'
#
loop_
_entity.id
_entity.type
_entity.pdbx_description
1 polymer ?
#
loop_
_entity_poly.entity_id
_entity_poly.type
_entity_poly.pdbx_seq_one_letter_code
_entity_poly.pdbx_strand_id
1 'polypeptide(L)'
;ISYVAIIAGLIFSITQLIWVGIIFFALLVLFSLLTLPIEIDASRRGLKLLREAGLTRSDTDGRGARAVLTAAGLTYLAAAVSAVLTLLYYIMLTQRD
;
A
#
# COMPACT_ATOMS: atom_id res chain seq x y z
N ILE A 1 11.98 7.88 -6.98
CA ILE A 1 12.10 9.30 -7.40
C ILE A 1 11.67 10.23 -6.27
N SER A 2 10.46 10.06 -5.71
CA SER A 2 9.97 10.79 -4.53
C SER A 2 10.97 10.80 -3.35
N TYR A 3 11.42 9.63 -2.87
CA TYR A 3 12.39 9.55 -1.76
C TYR A 3 13.71 10.26 -2.06
N VAL A 4 14.21 10.17 -3.30
CA VAL A 4 15.46 10.83 -3.70
C VAL A 4 15.30 12.36 -3.61
N ALA A 5 14.16 12.89 -4.08
CA ALA A 5 13.87 14.33 -4.00
C ALA A 5 13.72 14.81 -2.53
N ILE A 6 13.01 14.05 -1.69
CA ILE A 6 12.86 14.38 -0.26
C ILE A 6 14.22 14.38 0.44
N ILE A 7 15.03 13.32 0.26
CA ILE A 7 16.34 13.19 0.90
C ILE A 7 17.31 14.26 0.40
N ALA A 8 17.37 14.50 -0.92
CA ALA A 8 18.21 15.56 -1.47
C ALA A 8 17.79 16.94 -0.96
N GLY A 9 16.48 17.22 -0.88
CA GLY A 9 15.96 18.47 -0.34
C GLY A 9 16.35 18.66 1.14
N LEU A 10 16.35 17.60 1.94
CA LEU A 10 16.81 17.65 3.34
C LEU A 10 18.33 17.88 3.45
N ILE A 11 19.14 17.19 2.66
CA ILE A 11 20.62 17.30 2.70
C ILE A 11 21.08 18.70 2.26
N PHE A 12 20.47 19.25 1.20
CA PHE A 12 20.85 20.56 0.66
C PHE A 12 20.01 21.72 1.22
N SER A 13 19.11 21.44 2.18
CA SER A 13 18.19 22.41 2.77
C SER A 13 17.35 23.19 1.73
N ILE A 14 16.92 22.51 0.67
CA ILE A 14 16.10 23.09 -0.41
C ILE A 14 14.63 22.71 -0.20
N THR A 15 13.88 23.56 0.48
CA THR A 15 12.47 23.31 0.85
C THR A 15 11.58 23.03 -0.38
N GLN A 16 11.80 23.71 -1.50
CA GLN A 16 11.02 23.48 -2.73
C GLN A 16 11.20 22.04 -3.25
N LEU A 17 12.40 21.47 -3.13
CA LEU A 17 12.69 20.12 -3.60
C LEU A 17 12.01 19.06 -2.71
N ILE A 18 11.91 19.33 -1.40
CA ILE A 18 11.15 18.49 -0.46
C ILE A 18 9.67 18.45 -0.86
N TRP A 19 9.06 19.62 -1.13
CA TRP A 19 7.66 19.71 -1.57
C TRP A 19 7.39 18.97 -2.88
N VAL A 20 8.29 19.08 -3.86
CA VAL A 20 8.20 18.31 -5.10
C VAL A 20 8.19 16.80 -4.81
N GLY A 21 9.08 16.35 -3.92
CA GLY A 21 9.13 14.96 -3.47
C GLY A 21 7.85 14.51 -2.76
N ILE A 22 7.28 15.34 -1.89
CA ILE A 22 6.01 15.11 -1.19
C ILE A 22 4.84 14.98 -2.17
N ILE A 23 4.74 15.85 -3.18
CA ILE A 23 3.68 15.78 -4.20
C ILE A 23 3.75 14.46 -4.97
N PHE A 24 4.94 14.06 -5.43
CA PHE A 24 5.11 12.77 -6.09
C PHE A 24 4.79 11.59 -5.18
N PHE A 25 5.15 11.67 -3.89
CA PHE A 25 4.81 10.64 -2.93
C PHE A 25 3.30 10.58 -2.66
N ALA A 26 2.63 11.72 -2.58
CA ALA A 26 1.17 11.79 -2.42
C ALA A 26 0.44 11.15 -3.59
N LEU A 27 0.92 11.33 -4.83
CA LEU A 27 0.37 10.64 -6.00
C LEU A 27 0.52 9.12 -5.90
N LEU A 28 1.66 8.62 -5.41
CA LEU A 28 1.86 7.19 -5.18
C LEU A 28 0.93 6.65 -4.08
N VAL A 29 0.78 7.38 -2.98
CA VAL A 29 -0.15 7.03 -1.89
C VAL A 29 -1.59 6.99 -2.40
N LEU A 30 -2.00 8.00 -3.17
CA LEU A 30 -3.32 8.06 -3.79
C LEU A 30 -3.55 6.83 -4.68
N PHE A 31 -2.60 6.50 -5.54
CA PHE A 31 -2.69 5.31 -6.39
C PHE A 31 -2.82 4.02 -5.55
N SER A 32 -2.01 3.87 -4.49
CA SER A 32 -2.09 2.73 -3.58
C SER A 32 -3.45 2.59 -2.90
N LEU A 33 -4.11 3.70 -2.57
CA LEU A 33 -5.46 3.68 -2.00
C LEU A 33 -6.51 3.31 -3.05
N LEU A 34 -6.36 3.80 -4.28
CA LEU A 34 -7.28 3.50 -5.39
C LEU A 34 -7.21 2.03 -5.84
N THR A 35 -6.04 1.38 -5.71
CA THR A 35 -5.89 -0.05 -6.05
C THR A 35 -6.31 -0.98 -4.92
N LEU A 36 -6.49 -0.48 -3.70
CA LEU A 36 -6.83 -1.31 -2.55
C LEU A 36 -8.16 -2.10 -2.72
N PRO A 37 -9.23 -1.54 -3.32
CA PRO A 37 -10.45 -2.30 -3.60
C PRO A 37 -10.23 -3.47 -4.57
N ILE A 38 -9.37 -3.32 -5.58
CA ILE A 38 -9.14 -4.38 -6.57
C ILE A 38 -8.38 -5.56 -5.96
N GLU A 39 -7.51 -5.32 -4.97
CA GLU A 39 -6.79 -6.38 -4.26
C GLU A 39 -7.76 -7.23 -3.41
N ILE A 40 -8.73 -6.59 -2.76
CA ILE A 40 -9.76 -7.30 -1.99
C ILE A 40 -10.66 -8.13 -2.91
N ASP A 41 -11.03 -7.59 -4.07
CA ASP A 41 -11.82 -8.32 -5.06
C ASP A 41 -11.03 -9.51 -5.63
N ALA A 42 -9.73 -9.32 -5.92
CA ALA A 42 -8.85 -10.39 -6.37
C ALA A 42 -8.77 -11.53 -5.34
N SER A 43 -8.65 -11.25 -4.04
CA SER A 43 -8.68 -12.28 -3.00
C SER A 43 -10.00 -13.07 -2.99
N ARG A 44 -11.14 -12.42 -3.19
CA ARG A 44 -12.46 -13.09 -3.26
C ARG A 44 -12.57 -13.98 -4.49
N ARG A 45 -12.18 -13.45 -5.65
CA ARG A 45 -12.20 -14.17 -6.93
C ARG A 45 -11.22 -15.35 -6.92
N GLY A 46 -10.03 -15.19 -6.33
CA GLY A 46 -9.06 -16.26 -6.14
C GLY A 46 -9.63 -17.42 -5.32
N LEU A 47 -10.33 -17.13 -4.22
CA LEU A 47 -10.97 -18.17 -3.41
C LEU A 47 -12.06 -18.93 -4.20
N LYS A 48 -12.82 -18.23 -5.04
CA LYS A 48 -13.82 -18.85 -5.93
C LYS A 48 -13.14 -19.79 -6.94
N LEU A 49 -12.07 -19.36 -7.58
CA LEU A 49 -11.30 -20.18 -8.53
C LEU A 49 -10.69 -21.43 -7.88
N LEU A 50 -10.19 -21.32 -6.65
CA LEU A 50 -9.66 -22.48 -5.89
C LEU A 50 -10.76 -23.52 -5.61
N ARG A 51 -11.99 -23.08 -5.33
CA ARG A 51 -13.14 -23.96 -5.15
C ARG A 51 -13.55 -24.63 -6.46
N GLU A 52 -13.64 -23.85 -7.54
CA GLU A 52 -14.00 -24.35 -8.87
C GLU A 52 -12.96 -25.34 -9.43
N ALA A 53 -11.67 -25.12 -9.15
CA ALA A 53 -10.60 -26.02 -9.54
C ALA A 53 -10.53 -27.32 -8.69
N GLY A 54 -11.39 -27.47 -7.68
CA GLY A 54 -11.38 -28.64 -6.79
C GLY A 54 -10.10 -28.74 -5.94
N LEU A 55 -9.44 -27.60 -5.67
CA LEU A 55 -8.21 -27.51 -4.87
C LEU A 55 -8.50 -27.36 -3.37
N THR A 56 -9.73 -26.98 -2.99
CA THR A 56 -10.22 -26.96 -1.60
C THR A 56 -11.20 -28.10 -1.38
N ARG A 57 -10.71 -29.34 -1.34
CA ARG A 57 -11.55 -30.55 -1.24
C ARG A 57 -12.06 -30.78 0.17
N SER A 58 -11.25 -30.44 1.17
CA SER A 58 -11.65 -30.48 2.57
C SER A 58 -12.06 -29.09 3.06
N ASP A 59 -12.92 -29.06 4.07
CA ASP A 59 -13.37 -27.81 4.70
C ASP A 59 -12.22 -27.11 5.46
N THR A 60 -11.19 -27.86 5.83
CA THR A 60 -9.92 -27.34 6.37
C THR A 60 -9.11 -26.61 5.30
N ASP A 61 -9.00 -27.14 4.08
CA ASP A 61 -8.27 -26.50 2.98
C ASP A 61 -8.95 -25.19 2.56
N GLY A 62 -10.28 -25.19 2.50
CA GLY A 62 -11.08 -24.00 2.18
C GLY A 62 -10.89 -22.87 3.19
N ARG A 63 -10.84 -23.20 4.48
CA ARG A 63 -10.54 -22.23 5.55
C ARG A 63 -9.11 -21.71 5.48
N GLY A 64 -8.14 -22.59 5.24
CA GLY A 64 -6.73 -22.22 5.07
C GLY A 64 -6.51 -21.28 3.88
N ALA A 65 -7.06 -21.62 2.72
CA ALA A 65 -6.98 -20.79 1.51
C ALA A 65 -7.59 -19.40 1.74
N ARG A 66 -8.75 -19.32 2.39
CA ARG A 66 -9.38 -18.04 2.75
C ARG A 66 -8.51 -17.23 3.69
N ALA A 67 -7.91 -17.85 4.70
CA ALA A 67 -7.03 -17.17 5.66
C ALA A 67 -5.81 -16.56 4.95
N VAL A 68 -5.13 -17.33 4.07
CA VAL A 68 -3.98 -16.87 3.30
C VAL A 68 -4.34 -15.73 2.35
N LEU A 69 -5.43 -15.87 1.58
CA LEU A 69 -5.88 -14.81 0.65
C LEU A 69 -6.33 -13.54 1.38
N THR A 70 -6.89 -13.68 2.58
CA THR A 70 -7.23 -12.52 3.43
C THR A 70 -5.97 -11.86 3.95
N ALA A 71 -4.99 -12.64 4.44
CA ALA A 71 -3.71 -12.11 4.91
C ALA A 71 -2.95 -11.39 3.80
N ALA A 72 -2.95 -11.91 2.57
CA ALA A 72 -2.34 -11.25 1.42
C ALA A 72 -2.95 -9.86 1.15
N GLY A 73 -4.29 -9.74 1.19
CA GLY A 73 -4.97 -8.45 1.06
C GLY A 73 -4.67 -7.49 2.22
N LEU A 74 -4.54 -8.01 3.44
CA LEU A 74 -4.17 -7.21 4.62
C LEU A 74 -2.75 -6.64 4.53
N THR A 75 -1.81 -7.32 3.88
CA THR A 75 -0.46 -6.79 3.64
C THR A 75 -0.50 -5.52 2.78
N TYR A 76 -1.35 -5.49 1.74
CA TYR A 76 -1.56 -4.28 0.94
C TYR A 76 -2.20 -3.15 1.75
N LEU A 77 -3.18 -3.47 2.59
CA LEU A 77 -3.80 -2.48 3.48
C LEU A 77 -2.78 -1.90 4.47
N ALA A 78 -1.96 -2.74 5.09
CA ALA A 78 -0.91 -2.29 6.00
C ALA A 78 0.08 -1.36 5.29
N ALA A 79 0.53 -1.73 4.08
CA ALA A 79 1.41 -0.89 3.27
C ALA A 79 0.77 0.47 2.93
N ALA A 80 -0.51 0.49 2.56
CA ALA A 80 -1.22 1.73 2.27
C ALA A 80 -1.35 2.65 3.49
N VAL A 81 -1.69 2.08 4.65
CA VAL A 81 -1.75 2.82 5.92
C VAL A 81 -0.38 3.38 6.29
N SER A 82 0.68 2.57 6.20
CA SER A 82 2.05 3.02 6.44
C SER A 82 2.44 4.16 5.49
N ALA A 83 2.12 4.06 4.20
CA ALA A 83 2.44 5.08 3.22
C ALA A 83 1.70 6.41 3.51
N VAL A 84 0.43 6.36 3.93
CA VAL A 84 -0.32 7.53 4.38
C VAL A 84 0.33 8.16 5.61
N LEU A 85 0.70 7.37 6.62
CA LEU A 85 1.36 7.88 7.83
C LEU A 85 2.72 8.50 7.51
N THR A 86 3.50 7.90 6.61
CA THR A 86 4.76 8.47 6.13
C THR A 86 4.55 9.78 5.38
N LEU A 87 3.49 9.92 4.58
CA LEU A 87 3.17 11.17 3.89
C LEU A 87 2.85 12.27 4.90
N LEU A 88 2.01 11.98 5.89
CA LEU A 88 1.69 12.90 6.97
C LEU A 88 2.95 13.30 7.75
N TYR A 89 3.82 12.33 8.06
CA TYR A 89 5.09 12.59 8.73
C TYR A 89 5.94 13.61 7.96
N TYR A 90 6.11 13.44 6.64
CA TYR A 90 6.90 14.39 5.84
C TYR A 90 6.26 15.79 5.78
N ILE A 91 4.93 15.87 5.65
CA ILE A 91 4.22 17.17 5.67
C ILE A 91 4.44 17.88 7.03
N MET A 92 4.28 17.15 8.14
CA MET A 92 4.48 17.71 9.48
C MET A 92 5.94 18.10 9.74
N LEU A 93 6.89 17.35 9.19
CA LEU A 93 8.32 17.66 9.29
C LEU A 93 8.65 18.96 8.57
N THR A 94 8.16 19.14 7.34
CA THR A 94 8.44 20.35 6.52
C THR A 94 7.75 21.61 7.04
N GLN A 95 6.70 21.49 7.87
CA GLN A 95 6.05 22.64 8.52
C GLN A 95 6.74 23.12 9.81
N ARG A 96 7.72 22.36 10.31
CA ARG A 96 8.48 22.70 11.53
C ARG A 96 9.68 23.60 11.28
N ASP A 97 10.08 23.73 10.02
CA ASP A 97 11.12 24.64 9.52
C ASP A 97 10.48 25.93 9.01
#